data_AF-A0A964IZ68-F1
#
_entry.id   AF-A0A964IZ68-F1
#
_cell.length_a   1.000
_cell.length_b   1.000
_cell.length_c   1.000
_cell.angle_alpha   90.00
_cell.angle_beta   90.00
_cell.angle_gamma   90.00
#
_symmetry.space_group_name_H-M   'P 1'
#
loop_
_entity.id
_entity.type
_entity.pdbx_description
1 polymer ?
#
loop_
_entity_poly.entity_id
_entity_poly.type
_entity_poly.pdbx_seq_one_letter_code
_entity_poly.pdbx_strand_id
1 'polypeptide(L)'
;MNFVRSFRGWRKTISVESEIVSLVGSRILRSVHQVRTYAQGEAMEGFVARVPEQVDVKAIRAKLKLSQEGFARRFGFSLAAIRDWEQSRRQPEQAARVLLLVIDHAPDIVDEVLTSVMSYLTARPSSPSHRTRA
;
A
#
# COMPACT_ATOMS: atom_id res chain seq x y z
N MET A 1 -9.92 62.56 -14.40
CA MET A 1 -8.97 62.76 -15.51
C MET A 1 -7.82 61.77 -15.34
N ASN A 2 -7.78 60.76 -16.21
CA ASN A 2 -6.77 59.74 -16.51
C ASN A 2 -5.61 59.47 -15.52
N PHE A 3 -5.71 58.35 -14.82
CA PHE A 3 -4.64 57.73 -14.03
C PHE A 3 -3.99 56.61 -14.85
N VAL A 4 -2.74 56.81 -15.28
CA VAL A 4 -1.91 55.75 -15.87
C VAL A 4 -0.51 55.85 -15.28
N ARG A 5 -0.19 55.02 -14.27
CA ARG A 5 1.20 54.65 -13.94
C ARG A 5 1.29 53.25 -13.31
N SER A 6 2.01 52.38 -14.03
CA SER A 6 3.01 51.41 -13.55
C SER A 6 2.58 50.30 -12.57
N PHE A 7 2.20 49.14 -13.12
CA PHE A 7 2.11 47.86 -12.39
C PHE A 7 3.47 47.12 -12.38
N ARG A 8 4.44 47.60 -11.60
CA ARG A 8 5.66 46.86 -11.22
C ARG A 8 5.66 46.52 -9.71
N GLY A 9 4.58 45.95 -9.19
CA GLY A 9 4.41 45.74 -7.75
C GLY A 9 3.67 44.48 -7.30
N TRP A 10 3.15 43.64 -8.21
CA TRP A 10 2.30 42.49 -7.82
C TRP A 10 3.03 41.14 -7.68
N ARG A 11 4.37 41.14 -7.75
CA ARG A 11 5.20 39.91 -7.74
C ARG A 11 5.52 39.33 -6.34
N LYS A 12 4.91 39.79 -5.25
CA LYS A 12 5.32 39.41 -3.88
C LYS A 12 4.17 39.00 -2.94
N THR A 13 3.01 38.59 -3.45
CA THR A 13 1.88 38.18 -2.59
C THR A 13 1.25 36.83 -2.96
N ILE A 14 1.90 36.02 -3.78
CA ILE A 14 1.45 34.64 -4.06
C ILE A 14 2.62 33.71 -3.71
N SER A 15 2.85 33.51 -2.42
CA SER A 15 3.88 32.58 -1.93
C SER A 15 3.40 31.70 -0.78
N VAL A 16 2.09 31.63 -0.52
CA VAL A 16 1.49 30.77 0.50
C VAL A 16 0.14 30.22 0.00
N GLU A 17 0.12 29.51 -1.13
CA GLU A 17 -1.11 28.82 -1.59
C GLU A 17 -0.79 27.54 -2.39
N SER A 18 0.13 26.70 -1.89
CA SER A 18 0.40 25.39 -2.50
C SER A 18 0.51 24.25 -1.50
N GLU A 19 -0.05 24.43 -0.30
CA GLU A 19 -0.14 23.38 0.72
C GLU A 19 -1.59 22.90 0.93
N ILE A 20 -2.48 23.04 -0.06
CA ILE A 20 -3.78 22.35 -0.07
C ILE A 20 -4.13 21.93 -1.50
N VAL A 21 -3.41 20.97 -2.06
CA VAL A 21 -4.12 19.95 -2.85
C VAL A 21 -4.52 18.88 -1.84
N SER A 22 -5.73 19.02 -1.28
CA SER A 22 -6.28 18.08 -0.29
C SER A 22 -6.04 16.64 -0.76
N LEU A 23 -5.68 15.73 0.16
CA LEU A 23 -5.49 14.31 -0.13
C LEU A 23 -6.69 13.71 -0.89
N VAL A 24 -7.89 14.23 -0.61
CA VAL A 24 -9.14 13.91 -1.31
C VAL A 24 -9.19 14.56 -2.71
N GLY A 25 -8.86 15.83 -2.83
CA GLY A 25 -8.82 16.56 -4.12
C GLY A 25 -7.85 15.94 -5.12
N SER A 26 -6.63 15.59 -4.68
CA SER A 26 -5.61 14.92 -5.52
C SER A 26 -6.05 13.53 -5.97
N ARG A 27 -6.83 12.82 -5.15
CA ARG A 27 -7.34 11.48 -5.47
C ARG A 27 -8.46 11.57 -6.49
N ILE A 28 -9.38 12.53 -6.34
CA ILE A 28 -10.49 12.77 -7.27
C ILE A 28 -9.96 13.21 -8.64
N LEU A 29 -9.02 14.16 -8.68
CA LEU A 29 -8.44 14.61 -9.95
C LEU A 29 -7.73 13.47 -10.69
N ARG A 30 -7.00 12.60 -9.96
CA ARG A 30 -6.40 11.39 -10.54
C ARG A 30 -7.42 10.42 -11.09
N SER A 31 -8.49 10.12 -10.35
CA SER A 31 -9.50 9.17 -10.81
C SER A 31 -10.25 9.69 -12.04
N VAL A 32 -10.57 10.99 -12.10
CA VAL A 32 -11.20 11.60 -13.28
C VAL A 32 -10.27 11.51 -14.49
N HIS A 33 -8.97 11.74 -14.30
CA HIS A 33 -7.99 11.60 -15.37
C HIS A 33 -7.88 10.16 -15.87
N GLN A 34 -7.91 9.17 -14.96
CA GLN A 34 -7.90 7.74 -15.30
C GLN A 34 -9.16 7.27 -16.05
N VAL A 35 -10.33 7.79 -15.69
CA VAL A 35 -11.59 7.52 -16.40
C VAL A 35 -11.55 8.08 -17.83
N ARG A 36 -10.95 9.26 -18.01
CA ARG A 36 -10.78 9.87 -19.33
C ARG A 36 -9.91 9.02 -20.24
N THR A 37 -8.77 8.52 -19.76
CA THR A 37 -7.89 7.63 -20.54
C THR A 37 -8.59 6.34 -20.95
N TYR A 38 -9.36 5.72 -20.04
CA TYR A 38 -10.19 4.55 -20.37
C TYR A 38 -11.25 4.86 -21.43
N ALA A 39 -11.96 5.98 -21.31
CA ALA A 39 -13.02 6.38 -22.24
C ALA A 39 -12.49 6.74 -23.65
N GLN A 40 -11.23 7.18 -23.76
CA GLN A 40 -10.58 7.50 -25.03
C GLN A 40 -10.02 6.25 -25.75
N GLY A 41 -10.22 5.05 -25.20
CA GLY A 41 -9.73 3.80 -25.79
C GLY A 41 -8.21 3.64 -25.68
N GLU A 42 -7.54 4.50 -24.92
CA GLU A 42 -6.12 4.35 -24.62
C GLU A 42 -6.00 3.20 -23.63
N ALA A 43 -5.23 2.17 -23.99
CA ALA A 43 -4.92 1.09 -23.08
C ALA A 43 -4.23 1.70 -21.86
N MET A 44 -4.88 1.65 -20.70
CA MET A 44 -4.15 1.83 -19.45
C MET A 44 -3.11 0.70 -19.42
N GLU A 45 -1.83 1.02 -19.49
CA GLU A 45 -0.78 0.04 -19.22
C GLU A 45 -1.09 -0.56 -17.84
N GLY A 46 -1.52 -1.82 -17.83
CA GLY A 46 -1.88 -2.51 -16.60
C GLY A 46 -0.68 -2.51 -15.66
N PHE A 47 -0.90 -2.28 -14.37
CA PHE A 47 0.16 -2.42 -13.38
C PHE A 47 0.60 -3.88 -13.34
N VAL A 48 1.82 -4.17 -13.82
CA VAL A 48 2.46 -5.47 -13.69
C VAL A 48 3.45 -5.40 -12.54
N ALA A 49 3.17 -6.12 -11.45
CA ALA A 49 4.09 -6.20 -10.32
C ALA A 49 5.40 -6.88 -10.76
N ARG A 50 6.48 -6.10 -10.86
CA ARG A 50 7.83 -6.63 -11.06
C ARG A 50 8.40 -7.07 -9.71
N VAL A 51 8.34 -8.37 -9.46
CA VAL A 51 8.81 -8.96 -8.20
C VAL A 51 10.18 -9.59 -8.44
N PRO A 52 11.23 -9.16 -7.72
CA PRO A 52 12.53 -9.82 -7.74
C PRO A 52 12.42 -11.33 -7.56
N GLU A 53 13.27 -12.09 -8.25
CA GLU A 53 13.33 -13.55 -8.11
C GLU A 53 13.88 -13.97 -6.75
N GLN A 54 14.86 -13.21 -6.23
CA GLN A 54 15.47 -13.43 -4.93
C GLN A 54 15.10 -12.34 -3.93
N VAL A 55 14.81 -12.75 -2.70
CA VAL A 55 14.51 -11.88 -1.57
C VAL A 55 15.29 -12.39 -0.37
N ASP A 56 16.08 -11.52 0.27
CA ASP A 56 16.81 -11.86 1.49
C ASP A 56 15.89 -11.76 2.72
N VAL A 57 15.18 -12.85 3.00
CA VAL A 57 14.25 -12.97 4.13
C VAL A 57 14.96 -12.70 5.47
N LYS A 58 16.21 -13.14 5.60
CA LYS A 58 16.99 -13.00 6.83
C LYS A 58 17.31 -11.53 7.10
N ALA A 59 17.72 -10.78 6.07
CA ALA A 59 17.99 -9.36 6.18
C ALA A 59 16.72 -8.58 6.57
N ILE A 60 15.59 -8.84 5.90
CA ILE A 60 14.29 -8.21 6.22
C ILE A 60 13.93 -8.46 7.69
N ARG A 61 13.96 -9.72 8.13
CA ARG A 61 13.68 -10.06 9.53
C ARG A 61 14.63 -9.38 10.51
N ALA A 62 15.94 -9.37 10.20
CA ALA A 62 16.96 -8.79 11.07
C ALA A 62 16.78 -7.27 11.25
N LYS A 63 16.37 -6.54 10.20
CA LYS A 63 16.02 -5.11 10.29
C LYS A 63 14.92 -4.85 11.33
N LEU A 64 13.94 -5.74 11.41
CA LEU A 64 12.84 -5.68 12.38
C LEU A 64 13.21 -6.20 13.77
N LYS A 65 14.43 -6.70 13.97
CA LYS A 65 14.94 -7.25 15.25
C LYS A 65 14.07 -8.38 15.81
N LEU A 66 13.47 -9.19 14.93
CA LEU A 66 12.63 -10.32 15.33
C LEU A 66 13.40 -11.65 15.28
N SER A 67 13.06 -12.57 16.18
CA SER A 67 13.44 -13.98 16.04
C SER A 67 12.73 -14.61 14.84
N GLN A 68 13.21 -15.75 14.33
CA GLN A 68 12.54 -16.47 13.24
C GLN A 68 11.08 -16.79 13.57
N GLU A 69 10.83 -17.25 14.79
CA GLU A 69 9.49 -17.55 15.28
C GLU A 69 8.63 -16.30 15.46
N GLY A 70 9.20 -15.21 15.97
CA GLY A 70 8.51 -13.93 16.10
C GLY A 70 8.09 -13.37 14.74
N PHE A 71 8.97 -13.44 13.75
CA PHE A 71 8.68 -13.01 12.38
C PHE A 71 7.61 -13.89 11.72
N ALA A 72 7.75 -15.21 11.85
CA ALA A 72 6.77 -16.17 11.34
C ALA A 72 5.37 -15.89 11.91
N ARG A 73 5.26 -15.75 13.23
CA ARG A 73 4.00 -15.47 13.90
C ARG A 73 3.41 -14.10 13.54
N ARG A 74 4.24 -13.05 13.48
CA ARG A 74 3.77 -11.68 13.22
C ARG A 74 3.13 -11.55 11.83
N PHE A 75 3.74 -12.16 10.82
CA PHE A 75 3.31 -12.00 9.43
C PHE A 75 2.60 -13.24 8.85
N GLY A 76 2.28 -14.23 9.68
CA GLY A 76 1.48 -15.40 9.27
C GLY A 76 2.23 -16.41 8.41
N PHE A 77 3.56 -16.49 8.51
CA PHE A 77 4.35 -17.54 7.86
C PHE A 77 4.51 -18.75 8.78
N SER A 78 4.79 -19.92 8.21
CA SER A 78 5.25 -21.06 9.01
C SER A 78 6.72 -20.91 9.38
N LEU A 79 7.09 -21.30 10.61
CA LEU A 79 8.50 -21.30 11.04
C LEU A 79 9.37 -22.17 10.12
N ALA A 80 8.83 -23.28 9.62
CA ALA A 80 9.51 -24.14 8.66
C ALA A 80 9.85 -23.39 7.36
N ALA A 81 8.91 -22.62 6.81
CA ALA A 81 9.15 -21.83 5.60
C ALA A 81 10.24 -20.77 5.82
N ILE A 82 10.19 -20.02 6.93
CA ILE A 82 11.23 -19.03 7.26
C ILE A 82 12.61 -19.70 7.33
N ARG A 83 12.72 -20.86 7.99
CA ARG A 83 13.98 -21.60 8.07
C ARG A 83 14.46 -22.06 6.70
N ASP A 84 13.57 -22.62 5.88
CA ASP A 84 13.91 -23.09 4.54
C ASP A 84 14.39 -21.96 3.62
N TRP A 85 13.75 -20.79 3.69
CA TRP A 85 14.13 -19.62 2.89
C TRP A 85 15.45 -19.00 3.37
N GLU A 86 15.63 -18.79 4.68
CA GLU A 86 16.87 -18.21 5.22
C GLU A 86 18.09 -19.13 5.07
N GLN A 87 17.87 -20.43 4.91
CA GLN A 87 18.91 -21.43 4.64
C GLN A 87 19.03 -21.76 3.15
N SER A 88 18.30 -21.07 2.29
CA SER A 88 18.29 -21.26 0.82
C SER A 88 17.94 -22.69 0.37
N ARG A 89 17.24 -23.47 1.20
CA ARG A 89 16.70 -24.79 0.82
C ARG A 89 15.53 -24.69 -0.15
N ARG A 90 14.77 -23.60 -0.04
CA ARG A 90 13.65 -23.24 -0.94
C ARG A 90 13.65 -21.74 -1.15
N GLN A 91 13.02 -21.30 -2.23
CA GLN A 91 12.72 -19.88 -2.45
C GLN A 91 11.28 -19.57 -2.05
N PRO A 92 10.98 -18.35 -1.55
CA PRO A 92 9.60 -17.93 -1.35
C PRO A 92 8.89 -17.86 -2.69
N GLU A 93 7.63 -18.28 -2.73
CA GLU A 93 6.77 -18.13 -3.89
C GLU A 93 6.52 -16.66 -4.23
N GLN A 94 6.05 -16.37 -5.44
CA GLN A 94 5.93 -14.98 -5.92
C GLN A 94 5.08 -14.10 -4.99
N ALA A 95 3.95 -14.62 -4.51
CA ALA A 95 3.08 -13.90 -3.57
C ALA A 95 3.79 -13.62 -2.23
N ALA A 96 4.52 -14.61 -1.69
CA ALA A 96 5.31 -14.40 -0.48
C ALA A 96 6.42 -13.35 -0.70
N ARG A 97 7.09 -13.35 -1.86
CA ARG A 97 8.08 -12.31 -2.19
C ARG A 97 7.47 -10.92 -2.23
N VAL A 98 6.27 -10.76 -2.82
CA VAL A 98 5.53 -9.49 -2.78
C VAL A 98 5.31 -9.04 -1.34
N LEU A 99 4.73 -9.91 -0.50
CA LEU A 99 4.45 -9.58 0.89
C LEU A 99 5.73 -9.24 1.66
N LEU A 100 6.82 -9.99 1.47
CA LEU A 100 8.11 -9.73 2.10
C LEU A 100 8.68 -8.36 1.71
N LEU A 101 8.53 -7.93 0.45
CA LEU A 101 8.97 -6.60 0.00
C LEU A 101 8.13 -5.49 0.62
N VAL A 102 6.81 -5.71 0.74
CA VAL A 102 5.92 -4.76 1.43
C VAL A 102 6.29 -4.66 2.91
N ILE A 103 6.59 -5.78 3.57
CA ILE A 103 7.06 -5.82 4.96
C ILE A 103 8.39 -5.09 5.13
N ASP A 104 9.34 -5.26 4.20
CA ASP A 104 10.63 -4.57 4.26
C ASP A 104 10.48 -3.04 4.15
N HIS A 105 9.49 -2.58 3.38
CA HIS A 105 9.30 -1.16 3.12
C HIS A 105 8.36 -0.46 4.10
N ALA A 106 7.28 -1.14 4.53
CA ALA A 106 6.21 -0.56 5.33
C ALA A 106 5.66 -1.57 6.37
N PRO A 107 6.49 -2.02 7.31
CA PRO A 107 6.09 -3.04 8.29
C PRO A 107 4.90 -2.59 9.15
N ASP A 108 4.88 -1.32 9.56
CA ASP A 108 3.81 -0.77 10.42
C ASP A 108 2.44 -0.77 9.73
N ILE A 109 2.41 -0.53 8.41
CA ILE A 109 1.19 -0.57 7.60
C ILE A 109 0.68 -2.01 7.50
N VAL A 110 1.58 -2.97 7.30
CA VAL A 110 1.20 -4.39 7.28
C VAL A 110 0.58 -4.80 8.62
N ASP A 111 1.18 -4.38 9.74
CA ASP A 111 0.65 -4.67 11.07
C ASP A 111 -0.72 -4.04 11.30
N GLU A 112 -0.91 -2.77 10.90
CA GLU A 112 -2.19 -2.07 11.00
C GLU A 112 -3.28 -2.81 10.21
N VAL A 113 -2.98 -3.18 8.97
CA VAL A 113 -3.91 -3.91 8.10
C VAL A 113 -4.25 -5.28 8.69
N LEU A 114 -3.26 -6.05 9.13
CA LEU A 114 -3.49 -7.37 9.73
C LEU A 114 -4.34 -7.27 11.00
N THR A 115 -4.09 -6.25 11.83
CA THR A 115 -4.87 -5.99 13.05
C THR A 115 -6.31 -5.61 12.72
N SER A 116 -6.51 -4.69 11.78
CA SER A 116 -7.84 -4.26 11.32
C SER A 116 -8.64 -5.42 10.74
N VAL A 117 -8.03 -6.24 9.88
CA VAL A 117 -8.69 -7.40 9.26
C VAL A 117 -9.06 -8.44 10.32
N MET A 118 -8.15 -8.75 11.25
CA MET A 118 -8.44 -9.71 12.32
C MET A 118 -9.58 -9.21 13.22
N SER A 119 -9.56 -7.94 13.61
CA SER A 119 -10.65 -7.33 14.39
C SER A 119 -11.99 -7.46 13.66
N TYR A 120 -12.03 -7.12 12.37
CA TYR A 120 -13.23 -7.26 11.54
C TYR A 120 -13.74 -8.71 11.48
N LEU A 121 -12.85 -9.68 11.31
CA LEU A 121 -13.23 -11.11 11.24
C LEU A 121 -13.74 -11.64 12.59
N THR A 122 -13.18 -11.18 13.70
CA THR A 122 -13.67 -11.54 15.05
C THR A 122 -14.97 -10.86 15.42
N ALA A 123 -15.21 -9.64 14.93
CA ALA A 123 -16.42 -8.87 15.23
C ALA A 123 -17.60 -9.20 14.30
N ARG A 124 -17.39 -10.01 13.26
CA ARG A 124 -18.43 -10.32 12.27
C ARG A 124 -19.58 -11.09 12.96
N PRO A 125 -20.79 -10.50 13.07
CA PRO A 125 -21.93 -11.25 13.57
C PRO A 125 -22.18 -12.41 12.61
N SER A 126 -22.39 -13.61 13.15
CA SER A 126 -22.79 -14.77 12.36
C SER A 126 -24.00 -14.37 11.51
N SER A 127 -23.83 -14.43 10.18
CA SER A 127 -24.92 -14.16 9.24
C SER A 127 -26.13 -14.98 9.68
N PRO A 128 -27.33 -14.40 9.84
CA PRO A 128 -28.51 -15.17 10.19
C PRO A 128 -28.66 -16.23 9.10
N SER A 129 -28.55 -17.50 9.48
CA SER A 129 -28.89 -18.59 8.60
C SER A 129 -30.32 -18.33 8.14
N HIS A 130 -30.51 -18.08 6.84
CA HIS A 130 -31.82 -18.11 6.23
C HIS A 130 -32.35 -19.53 6.43
N ARG A 131 -33.08 -19.70 7.53
CA ARG A 131 -33.88 -20.87 7.81
C ARG A 131 -34.93 -20.88 6.71
N THR A 132 -34.67 -21.64 5.66
CA THR A 132 -35.64 -22.00 4.63
C THR A 132 -36.87 -22.51 5.36
N ARG A 133 -37.92 -21.68 5.39
CA ARG A 133 -39.25 -22.07 5.88
C ARG A 133 -40.05 -22.53 4.68
N ALA A 134 -40.62 -23.72 4.85
CA ALA A 134 -41.69 -24.36 4.09
C ALA A 134 -41.34 -24.81 2.66
#